data_AF-A0A959W389-F1
#
_entry.id   AF-A0A959W389-F1
#
_cell.length_a   1.000
_cell.length_b   1.000
_cell.length_c   1.000
_cell.angle_alpha   90.00
_cell.angle_beta   90.00
_cell.angle_gamma   90.00
#
_symmetry.space_group_name_H-M   'P 1'
#
loop_
_entity.id
_entity.type
_entity.pdbx_description
1 polymer ?
#
loop_
_entity_poly.entity_id
_entity_poly.type
_entity_poly.pdbx_seq_one_letter_code
_entity_poly.pdbx_strand_id
1 'polypeptide(L)' 'MTGSKTDDIKGRAKEAAGAVTGDKELKNEGKTDQAAASVKDKVEGAVDKVKDKLTGN' A
#
# COMPACT_ATOMS: atom_id res chain seq x y z
N MET A 1 4.98 -6.16 13.47
CA MET A 1 4.64 -4.74 13.20
C MET A 1 5.71 -4.08 12.32
N THR A 2 6.00 -4.64 11.13
CA THR A 2 7.18 -4.21 10.33
C THR A 2 6.95 -4.15 8.81
N GLY A 3 5.80 -4.59 8.30
CA GLY A 3 5.45 -4.50 6.87
C GLY A 3 5.00 -3.08 6.49
N SER A 4 3.88 -2.62 7.07
CA SER A 4 3.17 -1.42 6.60
C SER A 4 4.01 -0.13 6.58
N LYS A 5 4.78 0.15 7.65
CA LYS A 5 5.60 1.38 7.72
C LYS A 5 6.77 1.37 6.73
N THR A 6 7.32 0.19 6.45
CA THR A 6 8.48 0.04 5.57
C THR A 6 8.06 0.22 4.11
N ASP A 7 6.91 -0.34 3.73
CA ASP A 7 6.33 -0.19 2.40
C ASP A 7 5.88 1.25 2.12
N ASP A 8 5.27 1.93 3.10
CA ASP A 8 4.95 3.37 3.01
C ASP A 8 6.19 4.25 2.76
N ILE A 9 7.27 4.00 3.52
CA ILE A 9 8.53 4.74 3.37
C ILE A 9 9.16 4.44 2.01
N LYS A 10 9.18 3.18 1.58
CA LYS A 10 9.71 2.78 0.27
C LYS A 10 8.93 3.41 -0.88
N GLY A 11 7.60 3.45 -0.81
CA GLY A 11 6.75 4.07 -1.82
C GLY A 11 7.02 5.57 -1.95
N ARG A 12 7.09 6.30 -0.82
CA ARG A 12 7.45 7.73 -0.82
C ARG A 12 8.86 7.98 -1.34
N ALA A 13 9.81 7.11 -1.00
CA ALA A 13 11.18 7.20 -1.48
C ALA A 13 11.28 7.00 -3.01
N LYS A 14 10.56 6.02 -3.58
CA LYS A 14 10.49 5.82 -5.04
C LYS A 14 9.83 7.01 -5.74
N GLU A 15 8.76 7.56 -5.18
CA GLU A 15 8.08 8.74 -5.74
C GLU A 15 8.99 9.97 -5.74
N ALA A 16 9.69 10.21 -4.62
CA ALA A 16 10.63 11.32 -4.50
C ALA A 16 11.84 11.13 -5.42
N ALA A 17 12.41 9.92 -5.49
CA ALA A 17 13.51 9.62 -6.39
C ALA A 17 13.13 9.82 -7.86
N GLY A 18 11.98 9.30 -8.30
CA GLY A 18 11.48 9.50 -9.66
C GLY A 18 11.14 10.95 -10.00
N ALA A 19 10.67 11.73 -9.01
CA ALA A 19 10.45 13.17 -9.20
C ALA A 19 11.78 13.95 -9.35
N VAL A 20 12.82 13.53 -8.63
CA VAL A 20 14.15 14.17 -8.64
C VAL A 20 14.97 13.78 -9.88
N THR A 21 14.96 12.51 -10.27
CA THR A 21 15.70 12.02 -11.45
C THR A 21 14.94 12.23 -12.75
N GLY A 22 13.64 12.56 -12.69
CA GLY A 22 12.77 12.66 -13.86
C GLY A 22 12.25 11.32 -14.38
N ASP A 23 12.52 10.22 -13.66
CA ASP A 23 12.05 8.89 -13.99
C ASP A 23 10.56 8.73 -13.72
N LYS A 24 9.78 8.73 -14.81
CA LYS A 24 8.33 8.50 -14.78
C LYS A 24 7.98 7.10 -14.29
N GLU A 25 8.84 6.11 -14.51
CA GLU A 25 8.65 4.74 -14.00
C GLU A 25 8.68 4.70 -12.48
N LEU A 26 9.73 5.22 -11.84
CA LEU A 26 9.85 5.25 -10.37
C LEU A 26 8.70 6.00 -9.69
N LYS A 27 8.24 7.10 -10.30
CA LYS A 27 7.09 7.87 -9.82
C LYS A 27 5.78 7.09 -9.95
N ASN A 28 5.55 6.42 -11.08
CA ASN A 28 4.34 5.62 -11.28
C ASN A 28 4.34 4.36 -10.42
N GLU A 29 5.49 3.75 -10.20
CA GLU A 29 5.63 2.54 -9.39
C GLU A 29 5.29 2.84 -7.92
N GLY A 30 5.83 3.93 -7.36
CA GLY A 30 5.49 4.38 -6.00
C GLY A 30 3.99 4.68 -5.81
N LYS A 31 3.35 5.32 -6.79
CA LYS A 31 1.89 5.56 -6.79
C LYS A 31 1.07 4.28 -6.92
N THR A 32 1.52 3.35 -7.74
CA THR A 32 0.82 2.07 -7.99
C THR A 32 0.89 1.18 -6.75
N ASP A 33 2.05 1.12 -6.09
CA ASP A 33 2.23 0.43 -4.81
C ASP A 33 1.29 1.00 -3.73
N GLN A 34 1.17 2.33 -3.61
CA GLN A 34 0.25 2.95 -2.65
C GLN A 34 -1.23 2.68 -2.95
N ALA A 35 -1.60 2.70 -4.22
CA ALA A 35 -2.97 2.38 -4.64
C ALA A 35 -3.30 0.91 -4.35
N ALA A 36 -2.38 -0.01 -4.66
CA ALA A 36 -2.53 -1.43 -4.39
C ALA A 36 -2.60 -1.70 -2.88
N ALA A 37 -1.76 -1.06 -2.07
CA ALA A 37 -1.81 -1.15 -0.61
C ALA A 37 -3.15 -0.67 -0.06
N SER A 38 -3.64 0.49 -0.51
CA SER A 38 -4.94 1.05 -0.08
C SER A 38 -6.12 0.15 -0.44
N VAL A 39 -6.06 -0.52 -1.60
CA VAL A 39 -7.08 -1.49 -2.01
C VAL A 39 -6.98 -2.75 -1.16
N LYS A 40 -5.77 -3.26 -0.93
CA LYS A 40 -5.53 -4.45 -0.13
C LYS A 40 -5.99 -4.27 1.32
N ASP A 41 -5.67 -3.14 1.95
CA ASP A 41 -6.15 -2.79 3.29
C ASP A 41 -7.69 -2.73 3.38
N LYS A 42 -8.35 -2.16 2.36
CA LYS A 42 -9.82 -2.12 2.32
C LYS A 42 -10.43 -3.51 2.15
N VAL A 43 -9.85 -4.34 1.29
CA VAL A 43 -10.30 -5.71 1.05
C VAL A 43 -10.06 -6.57 2.28
N GLU A 44 -8.86 -6.56 2.85
CA GLU A 44 -8.54 -7.27 4.09
C GLU A 44 -9.44 -6.81 5.24
N GLY A 45 -9.63 -5.51 5.44
CA GLY A 45 -10.56 -5.00 6.47
C GLY A 45 -12.02 -5.40 6.25
N ALA A 46 -12.48 -5.52 5.01
CA ALA A 46 -13.83 -6.01 4.70
C ALA A 46 -13.95 -7.52 4.93
N VAL A 47 -12.94 -8.28 4.50
CA VAL A 47 -12.86 -9.74 4.71
C VAL A 47 -12.78 -10.07 6.19
N ASP A 48 -11.95 -9.36 6.97
CA ASP A 48 -11.86 -9.52 8.42
C ASP A 48 -13.20 -9.26 9.09
N LYS A 49 -13.91 -8.16 8.75
CA LYS A 49 -15.25 -7.91 9.31
C LYS A 49 -16.27 -8.99 8.97
N VAL A 50 -16.22 -9.52 7.75
CA VAL A 50 -17.12 -10.60 7.32
C VAL A 50 -16.75 -11.89 8.06
N LYS A 51 -15.47 -12.20 8.16
CA LYS A 51 -14.94 -13.39 8.83
C LYS A 51 -15.23 -13.34 10.33
N ASP A 52 -15.09 -12.19 10.98
CA ASP A 52 -15.42 -11.96 12.39
C ASP A 52 -16.91 -12.21 12.66
N LYS A 53 -17.80 -11.66 11.81
CA LYS A 53 -19.24 -11.95 11.86
C LYS A 53 -19.61 -13.40 11.59
N LEU A 54 -18.88 -14.10 10.72
CA LEU A 54 -19.15 -15.50 10.35
C LEU A 54 -18.58 -16.49 11.37
N THR A 55 -17.45 -16.16 11.99
CA THR A 55 -16.75 -17.06 12.91
C THR A 55 -17.28 -16.94 14.34
N GLY A 56 -18.07 -15.91 14.64
CA GLY A 56 -18.94 -15.84 15.81
C GLY A 56 -18.23 -15.94 17.16
N ASN A 57 -17.85 -14.79 17.71
CA ASN A 57 -17.72 -14.60 19.16
C ASN A 57 -18.77 -13.58 19.62
#